data_AF-Q2RJF2-F1
#
_entry.id   AF-Q2RJF2-F1
#
_cell.length_a   1.000
_cell.length_b   1.000
_cell.length_c   1.000
_cell.angle_alpha   90.00
_cell.angle_beta   90.00
_cell.angle_gamma   90.00
#
_symmetry.space_group_name_H-M   'P 1'
#
loop_
_entity.id
_entity.type
_entity.pdbx_description
1 polymer ?
#
loop_
_entity_poly.entity_id
_entity_poly.type
_entity_poly.pdbx_seq_one_letter_code
_entity_poly.pdbx_strand_id
1 'polypeptide(L)'
;MQPFPGKSNIILAKIKKGVVSQHDLNAVFDKIKEGSSDKKNPALEGLESALNEMQNDGEKEIGIEFECGDCCKKVINGSKLFFIMNFAVLLPARGDCLFMKVFSGGKLVDKQIMRAIIIPVERICAIEIQPVQVDP
;
A
#
# COMPACT_ATOMS: atom_id res chain seq x y z
N MET A 1 20.29 -11.72 -50.13
CA MET A 1 19.03 -11.11 -49.68
C MET A 1 18.12 -12.23 -49.22
N GLN A 2 18.04 -12.47 -47.91
CA GLN A 2 17.17 -13.49 -47.30
C GLN A 2 15.99 -12.78 -46.62
N PRO A 3 14.77 -13.37 -46.63
CA PRO A 3 13.63 -12.79 -45.95
C PRO A 3 13.66 -13.11 -44.45
N PHE A 4 13.42 -12.09 -43.63
CA PHE A 4 13.14 -12.23 -42.20
C PHE A 4 11.71 -12.76 -42.00
N PRO A 5 11.51 -13.89 -41.29
CA PRO A 5 10.20 -14.20 -40.75
C PRO A 5 10.10 -13.56 -39.36
N GLY A 6 9.32 -12.48 -39.28
CA GLY A 6 8.78 -12.01 -38.01
C GLY A 6 7.83 -13.05 -37.42
N LYS A 7 7.83 -13.15 -36.09
CA LYS A 7 6.68 -13.45 -35.23
C LYS A 7 7.11 -13.28 -33.77
N SER A 8 6.70 -12.16 -33.19
CA SER A 8 6.71 -11.92 -31.75
C SER A 8 5.88 -12.97 -31.04
N ASN A 9 6.50 -13.78 -30.18
CA ASN A 9 5.78 -14.58 -29.19
C ASN A 9 5.77 -13.81 -27.87
N ILE A 10 4.78 -12.94 -27.70
CA ILE A 10 4.39 -12.44 -26.37
C ILE A 10 3.72 -13.63 -25.67
N ILE A 11 4.43 -14.26 -24.74
CA ILE A 11 3.81 -15.21 -23.82
C ILE A 11 2.97 -14.37 -22.85
N LEU A 12 1.67 -14.29 -23.14
CA LEU A 12 0.66 -13.77 -22.22
C LEU A 12 0.53 -14.77 -21.07
N ALA A 13 1.36 -14.62 -20.03
CA ALA A 13 1.19 -15.37 -18.80
C ALA A 13 -0.17 -14.99 -18.19
N LYS A 14 -1.13 -15.91 -18.22
CA LYS A 14 -2.39 -15.81 -17.48
C LYS A 14 -2.06 -15.67 -15.99
N ILE A 15 -2.07 -14.44 -15.48
CA ILE A 15 -2.13 -14.18 -14.05
C ILE A 15 -3.49 -14.70 -13.60
N LYS A 16 -3.51 -15.87 -12.96
CA LYS A 16 -4.68 -16.35 -12.23
C LYS A 16 -5.00 -15.28 -11.18
N LYS A 17 -6.13 -14.58 -11.33
CA LYS A 17 -6.74 -13.78 -10.26
C LYS A 17 -7.13 -14.74 -9.14
N GLY A 18 -6.19 -15.03 -8.23
CA GLY A 18 -6.51 -15.58 -6.93
C GLY A 18 -7.16 -14.48 -6.12
N VAL A 19 -8.49 -14.52 -6.01
CA VAL A 19 -9.17 -13.78 -4.95
C VAL A 19 -8.72 -14.43 -3.66
N VAL A 20 -7.85 -13.75 -2.90
CA VAL A 20 -7.44 -14.20 -1.57
C VAL A 20 -8.71 -14.27 -0.71
N SER A 21 -8.99 -15.44 -0.15
CA SER A 21 -10.18 -15.65 0.67
C SER A 21 -10.06 -14.83 1.95
N GLN A 22 -11.18 -14.30 2.44
CA GLN A 22 -11.22 -13.58 3.71
C GLN A 22 -10.74 -14.45 4.89
N HIS A 23 -10.90 -15.77 4.77
CA HIS A 23 -10.36 -16.75 5.73
C HIS A 23 -8.82 -16.80 5.72
N ASP A 24 -8.19 -16.66 4.56
CA ASP A 24 -6.72 -16.67 4.43
C ASP A 24 -6.12 -15.39 5.01
N LEU A 25 -6.79 -14.25 4.82
CA LEU A 25 -6.41 -12.99 5.45
C LEU A 25 -6.52 -13.09 6.97
N ASN A 26 -7.63 -13.61 7.49
CA ASN A 26 -7.84 -13.77 8.94
C ASN A 26 -6.78 -14.67 9.57
N ALA A 27 -6.41 -15.78 8.93
CA ALA A 27 -5.37 -16.68 9.44
C ALA A 27 -3.97 -16.02 9.46
N VAL A 28 -3.69 -15.11 8.53
CA VAL A 28 -2.47 -14.29 8.55
C VAL A 28 -2.52 -13.30 9.71
N PHE A 29 -3.65 -12.65 9.95
CA PHE A 29 -3.83 -11.75 11.09
C PHE A 29 -3.66 -12.47 12.44
N ASP A 30 -4.21 -13.67 12.59
CA ASP A 30 -4.10 -14.46 13.82
C ASP A 30 -2.64 -14.84 14.12
N LYS A 31 -1.86 -15.21 13.10
CA LYS A 31 -0.42 -15.52 13.25
C LYS A 31 0.43 -14.29 13.59
N ILE A 32 0.06 -13.11 13.08
CA ILE A 32 0.72 -11.85 13.47
C ILE A 32 0.42 -11.53 14.95
N LYS A 33 -0.77 -11.90 15.41
CA LYS A 33 -1.23 -11.68 16.79
C LYS A 33 -0.45 -12.48 17.84
N GLU A 34 -0.08 -13.72 17.53
CA GLU A 34 0.62 -14.61 18.46
C GLU A 34 2.13 -14.26 18.67
N GLY A 35 2.72 -13.41 17.81
CA GLY A 35 4.16 -13.08 17.85
C GLY A 35 4.54 -11.76 18.52
N SER A 36 3.59 -10.94 18.95
CA SER A 36 3.84 -9.56 19.44
C SER A 36 3.68 -9.47 20.95
N SER A 37 4.78 -9.17 21.67
CA SER A 37 4.70 -8.79 23.08
C SER A 37 3.93 -7.46 23.21
N ASP A 38 2.84 -7.49 23.97
CA ASP A 38 1.84 -6.42 24.14
C ASP A 38 2.34 -5.11 24.77
N LYS A 39 3.14 -4.34 24.04
CA LYS A 39 3.31 -2.90 24.32
C LYS A 39 3.09 -2.13 23.03
N LYS A 40 1.82 -1.82 22.73
CA LYS A 40 1.49 -0.77 21.77
C LYS A 40 2.21 0.50 22.19
N ASN A 41 2.94 1.11 21.26
CA ASN A 41 3.64 2.37 21.52
C ASN A 41 2.59 3.47 21.74
N PRO A 42 2.62 4.24 22.86
CA PRO A 42 1.64 5.30 23.12
C PRO A 42 1.60 6.37 22.01
N ALA A 43 2.70 6.59 21.29
CA ALA A 43 2.71 7.48 20.13
C ALA A 43 1.84 6.95 18.97
N LEU A 44 1.77 5.63 18.80
CA LEU A 44 0.93 5.00 17.79
C LEU A 44 -0.56 5.17 18.11
N GLU A 45 -0.94 5.04 19.38
CA GLU A 45 -2.33 5.20 19.81
C GLU A 45 -2.84 6.64 19.62
N GLY A 46 -1.97 7.63 19.89
CA GLY A 46 -2.26 9.04 19.59
C GLY A 46 -2.44 9.30 18.10
N LEU A 47 -1.58 8.70 17.27
CA LEU A 47 -1.67 8.76 15.80
C LEU A 47 -2.94 8.07 15.27
N GLU A 48 -3.26 6.86 15.77
CA GLU A 48 -4.49 6.13 15.46
C GLU A 48 -5.73 7.00 15.73
N SER A 49 -5.77 7.65 16.89
CA SER A 49 -6.90 8.51 17.29
C SER A 49 -7.04 9.73 16.40
N ALA A 50 -5.94 10.45 16.15
CA ALA A 50 -5.94 11.62 15.27
C ALA A 50 -6.36 11.26 13.84
N LEU A 51 -5.86 10.14 13.31
CA LEU A 51 -6.23 9.67 11.98
C LEU A 51 -7.70 9.25 11.90
N ASN A 52 -8.27 8.66 12.96
CA ASN A 52 -9.69 8.33 12.99
C ASN A 52 -10.56 9.60 12.98
N GLU A 53 -10.19 10.64 13.75
CA GLU A 53 -10.88 11.93 13.71
C GLU A 53 -10.80 12.57 12.33
N MET A 54 -9.60 12.60 11.73
CA MET A 54 -9.39 13.16 10.41
C MET A 54 -10.19 12.41 9.34
N GLN A 55 -10.31 11.09 9.41
CA GLN A 55 -11.03 10.28 8.43
C GLN A 55 -12.56 10.39 8.52
N ASN A 56 -13.12 10.82 9.65
CA ASN A 56 -14.57 10.95 9.83
C ASN A 56 -15.17 12.23 9.21
N ASP A 57 -14.32 13.18 8.82
CA ASP A 57 -14.72 14.52 8.35
C ASP A 57 -15.00 14.62 6.83
N GLY A 58 -15.31 13.50 6.15
CA GLY A 58 -15.67 13.45 4.72
C GLY A 58 -14.75 12.56 3.86
N GLU A 59 -14.91 12.61 2.54
CA GLU A 59 -14.05 11.88 1.59
C GLU A 59 -12.64 12.50 1.57
N LYS A 60 -11.72 11.91 2.35
CA LYS A 60 -10.32 12.31 2.36
C LYS A 60 -9.49 11.23 1.67
N GLU A 61 -8.80 11.64 0.61
CA GLU A 61 -7.78 10.79 -0.01
C GLU A 61 -6.57 10.69 0.92
N ILE A 62 -6.05 9.49 1.12
CA ILE A 62 -4.92 9.21 2.00
C ILE A 62 -3.76 8.71 1.14
N GLY A 63 -2.61 9.33 1.34
CA GLY A 63 -1.33 8.88 0.81
C GLY A 63 -0.43 8.34 1.92
N ILE A 64 0.41 7.35 1.58
CA ILE A 64 1.46 6.86 2.49
C ILE A 64 2.77 6.77 1.73
N GLU A 65 3.81 7.34 2.32
CA GLU A 65 5.20 7.20 1.88
C GLU A 65 5.96 6.27 2.83
N PHE A 66 6.71 5.31 2.28
CA PHE A 66 7.49 4.35 3.05
C PHE A 66 8.74 3.87 2.32
N GLU A 67 9.73 3.44 3.09
CA GLU A 67 11.02 2.99 2.57
C GLU A 67 11.16 1.46 2.52
N CYS A 68 11.95 0.99 1.57
CA CYS A 68 12.23 -0.43 1.34
C CYS A 68 13.72 -0.80 1.41
N GLY A 69 14.53 -0.01 2.11
CA GLY A 69 15.99 0.03 1.93
C GLY A 69 16.32 1.20 1.02
N ASP A 70 16.94 0.95 -0.13
CA ASP A 70 17.42 2.01 -1.04
C ASP A 70 16.33 2.60 -1.96
N CYS A 71 15.05 2.38 -1.62
CA CYS A 71 13.93 2.85 -2.41
C CYS A 71 12.86 3.49 -1.54
N CYS A 72 12.25 4.55 -2.07
CA CYS A 72 11.05 5.17 -1.50
C CYS A 72 9.84 4.74 -2.33
N LYS A 73 8.74 4.39 -1.66
CA LYS A 73 7.48 4.05 -2.29
C LYS A 73 6.40 5.00 -1.79
N LYS A 74 5.59 5.51 -2.71
CA LYS A 74 4.45 6.36 -2.41
C LYS A 74 3.17 5.70 -2.90
N VAL A 75 2.22 5.49 -2.00
CA VAL A 75 0.89 4.94 -2.31
C VAL A 75 -0.12 6.06 -2.16
N ILE A 76 -1.06 6.15 -3.11
CA ILE A 76 -2.15 7.13 -3.13
C ILE A 76 -3.50 6.45 -3.40
N ASN A 77 -4.57 7.25 -3.43
CA ASN A 77 -5.96 6.83 -3.59
C ASN A 77 -6.47 5.93 -2.45
N GLY A 78 -5.91 6.09 -1.24
CA GLY A 78 -6.44 5.46 -0.04
C GLY A 78 -7.67 6.20 0.48
N SER A 79 -8.64 5.46 1.00
CA SER A 79 -9.84 6.03 1.63
C SER A 79 -9.95 5.68 3.12
N LYS A 80 -9.29 4.60 3.55
CA LYS A 80 -9.32 4.15 4.93
C LYS A 80 -7.95 3.66 5.37
N LEU A 81 -7.47 4.21 6.47
CA LEU A 81 -6.23 3.85 7.14
C LEU A 81 -6.54 3.44 8.58
N PHE A 82 -6.06 2.28 8.97
CA PHE A 82 -6.12 1.81 10.35
C PHE A 82 -4.87 1.01 10.68
N PHE A 83 -4.60 0.88 11.98
CA PHE A 83 -3.42 0.19 12.47
C PHE A 83 -3.83 -1.11 13.14
N ILE A 84 -3.09 -2.17 12.84
CA ILE A 84 -3.21 -3.47 13.48
C ILE A 84 -1.82 -3.83 13.99
N MET A 85 -1.67 -3.85 15.32
CA MET A 85 -0.39 -4.07 15.98
C MET A 85 0.65 -3.05 15.50
N ASN A 86 1.74 -3.48 14.87
CA ASN A 86 2.79 -2.60 14.33
C ASN A 86 2.70 -2.41 12.81
N PHE A 87 1.49 -2.58 12.24
CA PHE A 87 1.25 -2.42 10.80
C PHE A 87 0.19 -1.36 10.54
N ALA A 88 0.41 -0.57 9.50
CA ALA A 88 -0.59 0.28 8.90
C ALA A 88 -1.24 -0.46 7.71
N VAL A 89 -2.56 -0.43 7.65
CA VAL A 89 -3.35 -1.02 6.57
C VAL A 89 -4.08 0.09 5.85
N LEU A 90 -3.78 0.26 4.57
CA LEU A 90 -4.45 1.23 3.70
C LEU A 90 -5.35 0.50 2.70
N LEU A 91 -6.59 0.94 2.64
CA LEU A 91 -7.62 0.44 1.71
C LEU A 91 -8.14 1.59 0.84
N PRO A 92 -8.42 1.36 -0.45
CA PRO A 92 -9.11 2.30 -1.31
C PRO A 92 -10.62 2.28 -1.04
N ALA A 93 -11.34 3.23 -1.63
CA ALA A 93 -12.79 3.22 -1.61
C ALA A 93 -13.35 1.97 -2.33
N ARG A 94 -14.60 1.61 -2.04
CA ARG A 94 -15.23 0.42 -2.61
C ARG A 94 -15.31 0.56 -4.14
N GLY A 95 -14.65 -0.36 -4.84
CA GLY A 95 -14.61 -0.38 -6.31
C GLY A 95 -13.33 0.18 -6.91
N ASP A 96 -12.54 0.90 -6.11
CA ASP A 96 -11.30 1.54 -6.55
C ASP A 96 -10.04 0.69 -6.30
N CYS A 97 -8.89 1.25 -6.66
CA CYS A 97 -7.58 0.65 -6.46
C CYS A 97 -6.61 1.69 -5.89
N LEU A 98 -5.62 1.22 -5.15
CA LEU A 98 -4.46 2.01 -4.74
C LEU A 98 -3.47 2.08 -5.90
N PHE A 99 -2.77 3.21 -6.00
CA PHE A 99 -1.68 3.42 -6.95
C PHE A 99 -0.38 3.61 -6.20
N MET A 100 0.63 2.81 -6.53
CA MET A 100 1.97 2.93 -5.96
C MET A 100 2.95 3.44 -7.00
N LYS A 101 3.74 4.44 -6.64
CA LYS A 101 4.91 4.93 -7.36
C LYS A 101 6.16 4.45 -6.62
N VAL A 102 7.13 3.87 -7.32
CA VAL A 102 8.41 3.45 -6.74
C VAL A 102 9.50 4.40 -7.23
N PHE A 103 10.24 4.98 -6.29
CA PHE A 103 11.33 5.89 -6.53
C PHE A 103 12.66 5.27 -6.12
N SER A 104 13.66 5.38 -6.98
CA SER A 104 15.04 4.96 -6.71
C SER A 104 15.99 5.97 -7.33
N GLY A 105 16.99 6.42 -6.57
CA GLY A 105 17.91 7.49 -7.00
C GLY A 105 17.19 8.79 -7.40
N GLY A 106 16.07 9.12 -6.73
CA GLY A 106 15.25 10.29 -7.03
C GLY A 106 14.42 10.20 -8.32
N LYS A 107 14.41 9.05 -9.01
CA LYS A 107 13.67 8.84 -10.26
C LYS A 107 12.51 7.88 -10.04
N LEU A 108 11.40 8.14 -10.73
CA LEU A 108 10.29 7.21 -10.82
C LEU A 108 10.69 6.02 -11.70
N VAL A 109 10.80 4.83 -11.10
CA VAL A 109 11.27 3.62 -11.78
C VAL A 109 10.17 2.60 -12.01
N ASP A 110 9.08 2.66 -11.26
CA ASP A 110 7.95 1.71 -11.39
C ASP A 110 6.62 2.32 -10.93
N LYS A 111 5.52 1.76 -11.46
CA LYS A 111 4.14 2.06 -11.08
C LYS A 111 3.35 0.77 -10.91
N GLN A 112 2.63 0.62 -9.79
CA GLN A 112 1.83 -0.56 -9.50
C GLN A 112 0.40 -0.20 -9.08
N ILE A 113 -0.52 -1.12 -9.34
CA ILE A 113 -1.94 -1.00 -8.97
C ILE A 113 -2.29 -2.16 -8.04
N MET A 114 -2.92 -1.89 -6.92
CA MET A 114 -3.27 -2.91 -5.91
C MET A 114 -4.59 -2.60 -5.21
N ARG A 115 -5.15 -3.59 -4.52
CA ARG A 115 -6.43 -3.47 -3.80
C ARG A 115 -6.30 -3.11 -2.32
N ALA A 116 -5.12 -3.30 -1.75
CA ALA A 116 -4.80 -3.04 -0.36
C ALA A 116 -3.27 -3.03 -0.22
N ILE A 117 -2.76 -2.38 0.83
CA ILE A 117 -1.36 -2.52 1.23
C ILE A 117 -1.25 -2.59 2.76
N ILE A 118 -0.32 -3.41 3.23
CA ILE A 118 0.02 -3.58 4.65
C ILE A 118 1.50 -3.20 4.79
N ILE A 119 1.79 -2.23 5.65
CA ILE A 119 3.11 -1.61 5.77
C ILE A 119 3.54 -1.64 7.24
N PRO A 120 4.74 -2.12 7.59
CA PRO A 120 5.27 -1.97 8.94
C PRO A 120 5.38 -0.49 9.30
N VAL A 121 4.85 -0.09 10.45
CA VAL A 121 4.82 1.32 10.87
C VAL A 121 6.21 1.94 10.90
N GLU A 122 7.22 1.17 11.32
CA GLU A 122 8.62 1.60 11.40
C GLU A 122 9.23 2.00 10.04
N ARG A 123 8.60 1.63 8.93
CA ARG A 123 9.05 1.98 7.57
C ARG A 123 8.31 3.16 6.97
N ILE A 124 7.27 3.66 7.65
CA ILE A 124 6.47 4.78 7.16
C ILE A 124 7.25 6.07 7.40
N CYS A 125 7.48 6.80 6.31
CA CYS A 125 8.13 8.10 6.34
C CYS A 125 7.09 9.22 6.50
N ALA A 126 5.94 9.08 5.85
CA ALA A 126 4.85 10.07 5.93
C ALA A 126 3.48 9.43 5.70
N ILE A 127 2.47 9.99 6.36
CA ILE A 127 1.05 9.78 6.06
C ILE A 127 0.50 11.14 5.63
N GLU A 128 -0.03 11.21 4.42
CA GLU A 128 -0.55 12.44 3.82
C GLU A 128 -2.07 12.38 3.75
N ILE A 129 -2.73 13.47 4.14
CA ILE A 129 -4.19 13.60 4.07
C ILE A 129 -4.53 14.65 3.02
N GLN A 130 -5.40 14.27 2.09
CA GLN A 130 -5.73 15.03 0.88
C GLN A 130 -4.48 15.45 0.09
N PRO A 131 -3.59 14.50 -0.27
CA PRO A 131 -2.38 14.83 -0.98
C PRO A 131 -2.71 15.38 -2.37
N VAL A 132 -2.25 16.61 -2.65
CA VAL A 132 -2.24 17.13 -4.02
C VAL A 132 -0.95 16.62 -4.67
N GLN A 133 -1.08 15.68 -5.61
CA GLN A 133 0.06 15.30 -6.43
C GLN A 133 0.35 16.40 -7.44
N VAL A 134 1.40 17.17 -7.18
CA VAL A 134 2.05 17.99 -8.18
C VAL A 134 3.08 17.07 -8.86
N ASP A 135 2.79 16.61 -10.07
CA ASP A 135 3.83 15.94 -10.88
C ASP A 135 5.00 16.92 -11.06
N PRO A 136 6.27 16.45 -11.08
CA PRO A 136 7.37 17.26 -11.61
C PRO A 136 7.18 17.59 -13.09
#